data_AF-A0A1U9ZZA2-F1
#
_entry.id   AF-A0A1U9ZZA2-F1
#
_cell.length_a   1.000
_cell.length_b   1.000
_cell.length_c   1.000
_cell.angle_alpha   90.00
_cell.angle_beta   90.00
_cell.angle_gamma   90.00
#
_symmetry.space_group_name_H-M   'P 1'
#
loop_
_entity.id
_entity.type
_entity.pdbx_description
1 polymer ?
#
loop_
_entity_poly.entity_id
_entity_poly.type
_entity_poly.pdbx_seq_one_letter_code
_entity_poly.pdbx_strand_id
1 'polypeptide(L)'
;MSFSPARFEQTSGFERYVLDELAPALNVTPGLQIVDYRDGDRRRPRIHAIASAMPATAVAYVNGGSVTQLDVTPMIFGIAWKILDLVADEILGHKASGDPHTIESKCKSARTGNGLARPRPFLNEPHLWKRYMHLYANTVDLRHSLVHRELVHHPHGRIEATSTINAPRPPTVMTRDELQYFFRAVQGLAQALIRQWISTRERDNLLFLLDQLGRHHGLGSLPGREITRSILVLARPEILPSGKLQYHAQATLTYVRSMWPTGAVDLLLQLPDGTILGGDLEDAPANDPASIRGDLPPRWLATRPAKEWAVWDAFGSR
;
A
#
# COMPACT_ATOMS: atom_id res chain seq x y z
N MET A 1 -3.42 5.70 26.31
CA MET A 1 -3.05 4.29 26.06
C MET A 1 -2.20 4.23 24.80
N SER A 2 -1.25 3.30 24.71
CA SER A 2 -0.47 3.06 23.48
C SER A 2 -1.27 2.16 22.54
N PHE A 3 -1.22 2.44 21.24
CA PHE A 3 -1.75 1.56 20.20
C PHE A 3 -1.11 0.17 20.26
N SER A 4 -1.91 -0.89 20.14
CA SER A 4 -1.53 -2.30 20.20
C SER A 4 -1.65 -2.94 18.81
N PRO A 5 -0.53 -3.19 18.11
CA PRO A 5 -0.56 -3.79 16.77
C PRO A 5 -1.24 -5.15 16.73
N ALA A 6 -1.00 -6.00 17.74
CA ALA A 6 -1.59 -7.33 17.82
C ALA A 6 -3.11 -7.27 18.02
N ARG A 7 -3.60 -6.34 18.86
CA ARG A 7 -5.04 -6.14 19.04
C ARG A 7 -5.65 -5.64 17.75
N PHE A 8 -5.06 -4.62 17.13
CA PHE A 8 -5.54 -4.08 15.86
C PHE A 8 -5.58 -5.15 14.77
N GLU A 9 -4.52 -5.95 14.62
CA GLU A 9 -4.43 -7.06 13.68
C GLU A 9 -5.59 -8.04 13.87
N GLN A 10 -5.87 -8.42 15.12
CA GLN A 10 -6.97 -9.32 15.46
C GLN A 10 -8.34 -8.68 15.17
N THR A 11 -8.57 -7.45 15.61
CA THR A 11 -9.89 -6.80 15.51
C THR A 11 -10.23 -6.32 14.09
N SER A 12 -9.23 -6.10 13.23
CA SER A 12 -9.41 -5.70 11.83
C SER A 12 -9.31 -6.87 10.85
N GLY A 13 -9.15 -8.11 11.34
CA GLY A 13 -8.85 -9.27 10.51
C GLY A 13 -9.89 -9.53 9.41
N PHE A 14 -11.18 -9.40 9.74
CA PHE A 14 -12.26 -9.57 8.77
C PHE A 14 -12.26 -8.46 7.72
N GLU A 15 -12.19 -7.20 8.14
CA GLU A 15 -12.20 -6.05 7.24
C GLU A 15 -11.01 -6.08 6.29
N ARG A 16 -9.82 -6.41 6.79
CA ARG A 16 -8.62 -6.57 5.98
C ARG A 16 -8.75 -7.70 4.98
N TYR A 17 -9.25 -8.87 5.40
CA TYR A 17 -9.49 -9.99 4.49
C TYR A 17 -10.43 -9.59 3.35
N VAL A 18 -11.56 -8.95 3.65
CA VAL A 18 -12.50 -8.54 2.60
C VAL A 18 -11.89 -7.47 1.69
N LEU A 19 -11.15 -6.52 2.24
CA LEU A 19 -10.49 -5.48 1.45
C LEU A 19 -9.39 -6.08 0.57
N ASP A 20 -8.61 -7.04 1.07
CA ASP A 20 -7.54 -7.72 0.35
C ASP A 20 -8.07 -8.71 -0.70
N GLU A 21 -9.26 -9.28 -0.56
CA GLU A 21 -9.83 -10.20 -1.56
C GLU A 21 -10.72 -9.49 -2.59
N LEU A 22 -11.51 -8.50 -2.16
CA LEU A 22 -12.49 -7.84 -3.03
C LEU A 22 -11.98 -6.54 -3.65
N ALA A 23 -11.01 -5.84 -3.05
CA ALA A 23 -10.44 -4.63 -3.68
C ALA A 23 -9.46 -4.94 -4.82
N PRO A 24 -8.69 -6.04 -4.87
CA PRO A 24 -7.90 -6.38 -6.04
C PRO A 24 -8.74 -6.66 -7.29
N ALA A 25 -10.02 -7.01 -7.15
CA ALA A 25 -10.95 -7.05 -8.29
C ALA A 25 -11.10 -5.69 -9.01
N LEU A 26 -10.59 -4.61 -8.40
CA LEU A 26 -10.55 -3.26 -8.96
C LEU A 26 -9.18 -2.86 -9.51
N ASN A 27 -8.12 -3.65 -9.28
CA ASN A 27 -6.75 -3.38 -9.74
C ASN A 27 -6.25 -4.52 -10.65
N VAL A 28 -5.91 -4.19 -11.88
CA VAL A 28 -5.19 -5.12 -12.76
C VAL A 28 -3.81 -5.36 -12.15
N THR A 29 -3.49 -6.59 -11.75
CA THR A 29 -2.09 -6.96 -11.46
C THR A 29 -1.34 -6.86 -12.79
N PRO A 30 -0.45 -5.88 -12.99
CA PRO A 30 0.34 -5.87 -14.20
C PRO A 30 1.34 -7.03 -14.12
N GLY A 31 1.60 -7.65 -15.26
CA GLY A 31 2.58 -8.73 -15.35
C GLY A 31 3.92 -8.35 -14.72
N LEU A 32 4.58 -9.33 -14.11
CA LEU A 32 5.91 -9.18 -13.53
C LEU A 32 6.93 -8.92 -14.64
N GLN A 33 7.71 -7.85 -14.51
CA GLN A 33 8.87 -7.62 -15.36
C GLN A 33 10.12 -8.13 -14.64
N ILE A 34 11.03 -8.75 -15.37
CA ILE A 34 12.30 -9.26 -14.84
C ILE A 34 13.45 -8.61 -15.60
N VAL A 35 14.39 -8.01 -14.87
CA VAL A 35 15.63 -7.45 -15.39
C VAL A 35 16.78 -8.31 -14.91
N ASP A 36 17.45 -8.98 -15.84
CA ASP A 36 18.45 -10.00 -15.55
C ASP A 36 19.86 -9.53 -15.89
N TYR A 37 20.69 -9.41 -14.85
CA TYR A 37 22.10 -9.04 -14.89
C TYR A 37 23.06 -10.22 -14.61
N ARG A 38 22.58 -11.46 -14.62
CA ARG A 38 23.39 -12.65 -14.27
C ARG A 38 24.56 -12.91 -15.23
N ASP A 39 24.47 -12.44 -16.47
CA ASP A 39 25.48 -12.61 -17.52
C ASP A 39 26.71 -11.70 -17.37
N GLY A 40 26.71 -10.78 -16.42
CA GLY A 40 27.84 -9.88 -16.16
C GLY A 40 27.88 -8.61 -17.03
N ASP A 41 27.15 -8.54 -18.15
CA ASP A 41 26.97 -7.27 -18.88
C ASP A 41 25.94 -6.37 -18.17
N ARG A 42 26.43 -5.49 -17.30
CA ARG A 42 25.62 -4.50 -16.58
C ARG A 42 25.07 -3.37 -17.45
N ARG A 43 25.51 -3.24 -18.70
CA ARG A 43 25.04 -2.19 -19.62
C ARG A 43 23.83 -2.64 -20.43
N ARG A 44 23.61 -3.95 -20.57
CA ARG A 44 22.54 -4.54 -21.39
C ARG A 44 21.92 -5.76 -20.68
N PRO A 45 21.08 -5.55 -19.66
CA PRO A 45 20.38 -6.67 -19.03
C PRO A 45 19.42 -7.33 -20.01
N ARG A 46 19.14 -8.62 -19.80
CA ARG A 46 18.01 -9.28 -20.47
C ARG A 46 16.72 -8.86 -19.78
N ILE A 47 15.67 -8.62 -20.55
CA ILE A 47 14.36 -8.22 -20.04
C ILE A 47 13.36 -9.34 -20.36
N HIS A 48 12.69 -9.85 -19.33
CA HIS A 48 11.62 -10.83 -19.46
C HIS A 48 10.30 -10.26 -18.92
N ALA A 49 9.18 -10.63 -19.52
CA ALA A 49 7.85 -10.25 -19.05
C ALA A 49 7.02 -11.51 -18.79
N ILE A 50 6.50 -11.65 -17.57
CA ILE A 50 5.52 -12.67 -17.21
C ILE A 50 4.16 -11.98 -17.16
N ALA A 51 3.36 -12.18 -18.20
CA ALA A 51 1.98 -11.71 -18.21
C ALA A 51 1.14 -12.57 -17.26
N SER A 52 0.63 -11.98 -16.17
CA SER A 52 -0.49 -12.56 -15.45
C SER A 52 -1.77 -12.04 -16.08
N ALA A 53 -2.61 -12.93 -16.57
CA ALA A 53 -3.85 -12.60 -17.24
C ALA A 53 -5.01 -13.21 -16.47
N MET A 54 -5.42 -12.63 -15.34
CA MET A 54 -6.80 -12.77 -14.85
C MET A 54 -7.17 -11.54 -13.99
N PRO A 55 -8.04 -10.65 -14.46
CA PRO A 55 -8.86 -9.86 -13.53
C PRO A 55 -9.84 -10.83 -12.85
N ALA A 56 -9.84 -10.85 -11.51
CA ALA A 56 -10.88 -11.53 -10.76
C ALA A 56 -12.16 -10.70 -10.86
N THR A 57 -13.16 -11.20 -11.58
CA THR A 57 -14.50 -10.59 -11.60
C THR A 57 -15.34 -11.23 -10.51
N ALA A 58 -15.71 -10.48 -9.47
CA ALA A 58 -16.70 -10.95 -8.51
C ALA A 58 -18.08 -11.03 -9.19
N VAL A 59 -18.63 -12.23 -9.31
CA VAL A 59 -19.98 -12.47 -9.83
C VAL A 59 -20.85 -12.96 -8.68
N ALA A 60 -21.85 -12.18 -8.29
CA ALA A 60 -22.83 -12.58 -7.30
C ALA A 60 -24.08 -13.14 -7.99
N TYR A 61 -24.53 -14.31 -7.56
CA TYR A 61 -25.79 -14.90 -8.00
C TYR A 61 -26.90 -14.47 -7.05
N VAL A 62 -27.94 -13.82 -7.57
CA VAL A 62 -29.13 -13.46 -6.79
C VAL A 62 -30.31 -14.30 -7.28
N ASN A 63 -30.93 -15.04 -6.37
CA ASN A 63 -32.19 -15.79 -6.48
C ASN A 63 -32.67 -16.12 -7.92
N GLY A 64 -32.37 -17.33 -8.40
CA GLY A 64 -33.04 -17.92 -9.58
C GLY A 64 -32.20 -18.06 -10.85
N GLY A 65 -30.87 -17.89 -10.79
CA GLY A 65 -29.97 -18.21 -11.90
C GLY A 65 -29.65 -17.04 -12.85
N SER A 66 -30.21 -15.85 -12.62
CA SER A 66 -29.85 -14.64 -13.37
C SER A 66 -28.58 -14.01 -12.80
N VAL A 67 -27.53 -13.93 -13.63
CA VAL A 67 -26.32 -13.18 -13.29
C VAL A 67 -26.65 -11.69 -13.29
N THR A 68 -26.77 -11.10 -12.10
CA THR A 68 -26.82 -9.65 -11.96
C THR A 68 -25.46 -9.20 -11.46
N GLN A 69 -24.80 -8.33 -12.21
CA GLN A 69 -23.55 -7.73 -11.77
C GLN A 69 -23.85 -6.80 -10.58
N LEU A 70 -23.53 -7.27 -9.37
CA LEU A 70 -23.71 -6.49 -8.15
C LEU A 70 -22.45 -5.62 -7.94
N ASP A 71 -22.62 -4.31 -7.96
CA ASP A 71 -21.55 -3.40 -7.55
C ASP A 71 -21.44 -3.40 -6.03
N VAL A 72 -20.37 -4.03 -5.53
CA VAL A 72 -20.07 -4.13 -4.10
C VAL A 72 -19.23 -2.96 -3.58
N THR A 73 -18.93 -1.95 -4.41
CA THR A 73 -18.11 -0.79 -4.04
C THR A 73 -18.59 -0.07 -2.78
N PRO A 74 -19.89 0.18 -2.57
CA PRO A 74 -20.39 0.76 -1.32
C PRO A 74 -20.04 -0.06 -0.08
N MET A 75 -20.11 -1.39 -0.18
CA MET A 75 -19.76 -2.30 0.91
C MET A 75 -18.26 -2.26 1.20
N ILE A 76 -17.42 -2.30 0.16
CA ILE A 76 -15.96 -2.20 0.29
C ILE A 76 -15.58 -0.85 0.92
N PHE A 77 -16.25 0.25 0.56
CA PHE A 77 -16.08 1.54 1.22
C PHE A 77 -16.39 1.49 2.71
N GLY A 78 -17.52 0.88 3.10
CA GLY A 78 -17.87 0.72 4.51
C GLY A 78 -16.81 -0.05 5.30
N ILE A 79 -16.25 -1.10 4.69
CA ILE A 79 -15.19 -1.93 5.26
C ILE A 79 -13.89 -1.15 5.43
N ALA A 80 -13.45 -0.45 4.38
CA ALA A 80 -12.26 0.39 4.44
C ALA A 80 -12.41 1.52 5.48
N TRP A 81 -13.58 2.17 5.55
CA TRP A 81 -13.86 3.18 6.56
C TRP A 81 -13.86 2.57 7.97
N LYS A 82 -14.37 1.34 8.13
CA LYS A 82 -14.34 0.65 9.43
C LYS A 82 -12.93 0.40 9.94
N ILE A 83 -11.96 0.10 9.06
CA ILE A 83 -10.55 0.03 9.45
C ILE A 83 -10.07 1.36 10.03
N LEU A 84 -10.38 2.49 9.38
CA LEU A 84 -10.05 3.83 9.91
C LEU A 84 -10.73 4.08 11.27
N ASP A 85 -11.96 3.62 11.43
CA ASP A 85 -12.72 3.74 12.68
C ASP A 85 -12.10 2.93 13.82
N LEU A 86 -11.63 1.71 13.56
CA LEU A 86 -10.92 0.89 14.54
C LEU A 86 -9.61 1.56 14.99
N VAL A 87 -8.87 2.15 14.04
CA VAL A 87 -7.67 2.95 14.36
C VAL A 87 -8.04 4.18 15.20
N ALA A 88 -9.11 4.88 14.84
CA ALA A 88 -9.60 6.05 15.56
C ALA A 88 -10.09 5.67 16.97
N ASP A 89 -10.78 4.54 17.15
CA ASP A 89 -11.21 4.05 18.46
C ASP A 89 -10.03 3.74 19.38
N GLU A 90 -8.97 3.16 18.85
CA GLU A 90 -7.82 2.82 19.67
C GLU A 90 -7.01 4.05 20.12
N ILE A 91 -6.96 5.09 19.28
CA ILE A 91 -6.10 6.26 19.49
C ILE A 91 -6.86 7.46 20.08
N LEU A 92 -8.14 7.58 19.77
CA LEU A 92 -9.02 8.67 20.19
C LEU A 92 -10.10 8.20 21.18
N GLY A 93 -10.32 6.90 21.36
CA GLY A 93 -11.60 6.37 21.82
C GLY A 93 -11.86 6.32 23.33
N HIS A 94 -11.01 6.90 24.18
CA HIS A 94 -11.31 6.96 25.62
C HIS A 94 -11.20 8.39 26.15
N LYS A 95 -12.33 8.91 26.64
CA LYS A 95 -12.32 10.10 27.51
C LYS A 95 -11.52 9.77 28.77
N ALA A 96 -11.01 10.80 29.45
CA ALA A 96 -10.45 10.64 30.80
C ALA A 96 -11.45 10.00 31.79
N SER A 97 -12.76 10.10 31.51
CA SER A 97 -13.85 9.48 32.27
C SER A 97 -14.08 7.99 31.96
N GLY A 98 -13.46 7.42 30.92
CA GLY A 98 -13.69 6.03 30.49
C GLY A 98 -14.89 5.84 29.55
N ASP A 99 -15.71 6.86 29.31
CA ASP A 99 -16.84 6.75 28.38
C ASP A 99 -16.36 6.72 26.91
N PRO A 100 -17.03 5.94 26.04
CA PRO A 100 -16.72 5.93 24.61
C PRO A 100 -16.99 7.31 23.99
N HIS A 101 -16.12 7.72 23.06
CA HIS A 101 -16.35 8.92 22.25
C HIS A 101 -17.45 8.67 21.21
N THR A 102 -18.35 9.64 21.04
CA THR A 102 -19.27 9.66 19.89
C THR A 102 -18.46 9.80 18.60
N ILE A 103 -19.02 9.35 17.47
CA ILE A 103 -18.39 9.53 16.14
C ILE A 103 -18.07 11.01 15.90
N GLU A 104 -18.99 11.91 16.23
CA GLU A 104 -18.78 13.35 16.12
C GLU A 104 -17.58 13.83 16.94
N SER A 105 -17.45 13.36 18.19
CA SER A 105 -16.30 13.68 19.03
C SER A 105 -14.99 13.13 18.45
N LYS A 106 -15.00 11.92 17.89
CA LYS A 106 -13.82 11.34 17.20
C LYS A 106 -13.45 12.17 15.99
N CYS A 107 -14.41 12.55 15.14
CA CYS A 107 -14.18 13.39 13.97
C CYS A 107 -13.63 14.78 14.35
N LYS A 108 -14.14 15.38 15.44
CA LYS A 108 -13.61 16.65 15.96
C LYS A 108 -12.14 16.52 16.37
N SER A 109 -11.79 15.47 17.12
CA SER A 109 -10.40 15.19 17.52
C SER A 109 -9.49 14.85 16.33
N ALA A 110 -10.01 14.12 15.34
CA ALA A 110 -9.26 13.75 14.15
C ALA A 110 -8.92 14.99 13.27
N ARG A 111 -9.83 15.97 13.17
CA ARG A 111 -9.59 17.23 12.43
C ARG A 111 -8.52 18.14 13.03
N THR A 112 -8.26 18.03 14.34
CA THR A 112 -7.15 18.78 14.94
C THR A 112 -5.80 18.09 14.73
N GLY A 113 -5.78 16.90 14.11
CA GLY A 113 -4.57 16.14 13.79
C GLY A 113 -3.86 15.53 15.00
N ASN A 114 -4.40 15.75 16.21
CA ASN A 114 -3.79 15.42 17.49
C ASN A 114 -4.60 14.33 18.20
N GLY A 115 -4.52 13.11 17.69
CA GLY A 115 -4.69 11.97 18.59
C GLY A 115 -3.62 12.03 19.69
N LEU A 116 -3.97 11.60 20.91
CA LEU A 116 -3.09 11.69 22.08
C LEU A 116 -1.76 10.93 21.92
N ALA A 117 -1.66 10.04 20.92
CA ALA A 117 -0.43 9.39 20.51
C ALA A 117 -0.50 8.97 19.03
N ARG A 118 0.56 9.23 18.24
CA ARG A 118 0.70 8.64 16.90
C ARG A 118 1.35 7.28 17.02
N PRO A 119 0.74 6.19 16.50
CA PRO A 119 1.37 4.88 16.51
C PRO A 119 2.62 4.88 15.64
N ARG A 120 3.58 4.01 15.92
CA ARG A 120 4.59 3.67 14.91
C ARG A 120 3.88 2.96 13.75
N PRO A 121 4.37 3.11 12.52
CA PRO A 121 5.53 3.91 12.11
C PRO A 121 5.22 5.42 11.94
N PHE A 122 3.95 5.82 12.02
CA PHE A 122 3.47 7.18 11.77
C PHE A 122 3.91 8.25 12.77
N LEU A 123 4.57 7.87 13.87
CA LEU A 123 5.26 8.82 14.74
C LEU A 123 6.27 9.69 13.97
N ASN A 124 6.98 9.08 13.01
CA ASN A 124 7.97 9.72 12.16
C ASN A 124 7.39 10.24 10.84
N GLU A 125 6.09 10.02 10.59
CA GLU A 125 5.38 10.48 9.39
C GLU A 125 4.16 11.33 9.76
N PRO A 126 4.35 12.52 10.39
CA PRO A 126 3.26 13.40 10.83
C PRO A 126 2.25 13.73 9.73
N HIS A 127 2.76 13.92 8.50
CA HIS A 127 1.99 14.40 7.37
C HIS A 127 1.09 13.32 6.78
N LEU A 128 1.53 12.06 6.78
CA LEU A 128 0.72 10.90 6.42
C LEU A 128 -0.38 10.70 7.47
N TRP A 129 0.00 10.70 8.75
CA TRP A 129 -0.94 10.52 9.87
C TRP A 129 -2.09 11.53 9.83
N LYS A 130 -1.74 12.81 9.71
CA LYS A 130 -2.73 13.90 9.70
C LYS A 130 -3.73 13.73 8.55
N ARG A 131 -3.28 13.27 7.37
CA ARG A 131 -4.17 13.03 6.23
C ARG A 131 -5.14 11.89 6.49
N TYR A 132 -4.70 10.77 7.07
CA TYR A 132 -5.62 9.68 7.45
C TYR A 132 -6.69 10.14 8.44
N MET A 133 -6.32 10.93 9.45
CA MET A 133 -7.27 11.47 10.41
C MET A 133 -8.26 12.45 9.76
N HIS A 134 -7.79 13.30 8.84
CA HIS A 134 -8.66 14.17 8.06
C HIS A 134 -9.58 13.37 7.13
N LEU A 135 -9.08 12.33 6.44
CA LEU A 135 -9.91 11.44 5.61
C LEU A 135 -11.01 10.81 6.44
N TYR A 136 -10.68 10.22 7.59
CA TYR A 136 -11.67 9.65 8.52
C TYR A 136 -12.76 10.67 8.87
N ALA A 137 -12.37 11.88 9.26
CA ALA A 137 -13.32 12.90 9.73
C ALA A 137 -14.15 13.56 8.62
N ASN A 138 -13.62 13.63 7.40
CA ASN A 138 -14.26 14.31 6.28
C ASN A 138 -15.08 13.37 5.41
N THR A 139 -14.86 12.06 5.51
CA THR A 139 -15.66 11.04 4.81
C THR A 139 -16.78 10.44 5.67
N VAL A 140 -16.99 11.00 6.88
CA VAL A 140 -18.00 10.50 7.83
C VAL A 140 -19.41 10.55 7.26
N ASP A 141 -19.73 11.53 6.41
CA ASP A 141 -21.06 11.68 5.82
C ASP A 141 -21.38 10.52 4.86
N LEU A 142 -20.40 10.10 4.05
CA LEU A 142 -20.52 8.90 3.21
C LEU A 142 -20.80 7.67 4.08
N ARG A 143 -20.11 7.53 5.20
CA ARG A 143 -20.34 6.43 6.14
C ARG A 143 -21.73 6.51 6.79
N HIS A 144 -22.18 7.70 7.19
CA HIS A 144 -23.52 7.88 7.75
C HIS A 144 -24.58 7.47 6.74
N SER A 145 -24.53 8.00 5.52
CA SER A 145 -25.46 7.62 4.45
C SER A 145 -25.41 6.12 4.15
N LEU A 146 -24.23 5.48 4.17
CA LEU A 146 -24.12 4.04 3.98
C LEU A 146 -24.85 3.26 5.08
N VAL A 147 -24.62 3.60 6.35
CA VAL A 147 -25.21 2.90 7.49
C VAL A 147 -26.72 3.11 7.59
N HIS A 148 -27.20 4.28 7.18
CA HIS A 148 -28.63 4.58 7.11
C HIS A 148 -29.31 4.09 5.82
N ARG A 149 -28.55 3.45 4.91
CA ARG A 149 -29.04 2.95 3.60
C ARG A 149 -29.54 4.07 2.68
N GLU A 150 -28.95 5.24 2.80
CA GLU A 150 -29.29 6.44 2.03
C GLU A 150 -28.18 6.82 1.02
N LEU A 151 -27.03 6.13 1.06
CA LEU A 151 -25.92 6.38 0.15
C LEU A 151 -26.36 6.24 -1.31
N VAL A 152 -26.14 7.30 -2.09
CA VAL A 152 -26.45 7.31 -3.51
C VAL A 152 -25.31 6.62 -4.26
N HIS A 153 -25.64 5.56 -4.99
CA HIS A 153 -24.70 4.84 -5.86
C HIS A 153 -25.05 5.10 -7.32
N HIS A 154 -24.06 5.53 -8.10
CA HIS A 154 -24.22 5.90 -9.50
C HIS A 154 -23.70 4.79 -10.44
N PRO A 155 -24.27 4.60 -11.65
CA PRO A 155 -23.87 3.52 -12.57
C PRO A 155 -22.39 3.48 -12.98
N HIS A 156 -21.68 4.60 -12.84
CA HIS A 156 -20.24 4.72 -13.15
C HIS A 156 -19.34 4.46 -11.93
N GLY A 157 -19.87 3.87 -10.85
CA GLY A 157 -19.12 3.47 -9.65
C GLY A 157 -18.78 4.61 -8.69
N ARG A 158 -19.43 5.78 -8.83
CA ARG A 158 -19.32 6.90 -7.87
C ARG A 158 -20.30 6.69 -6.72
N ILE A 159 -19.87 7.05 -5.52
CA ILE A 159 -20.74 7.15 -4.35
C ILE A 159 -20.91 8.60 -3.90
N GLU A 160 -22.08 8.90 -3.36
CA GLU A 160 -22.44 10.24 -2.91
C GLU A 160 -23.26 10.13 -1.61
N ALA A 161 -22.85 10.93 -0.62
CA ALA A 161 -23.60 11.06 0.62
C ALA A 161 -24.94 11.72 0.34
N THR A 162 -25.94 11.41 1.17
CA THR A 162 -27.24 12.06 1.13
C THR A 162 -27.12 13.43 1.79
N SER A 163 -27.57 14.49 1.11
CA SER A 163 -27.65 15.81 1.73
C SER A 163 -28.69 15.80 2.84
N THR A 164 -28.33 16.26 4.03
CA THR A 164 -29.36 16.69 4.98
C THR A 164 -29.94 18.02 4.50
N ILE A 165 -31.25 18.19 4.66
CA ILE A 165 -31.93 19.46 4.34
C ILE A 165 -31.30 20.55 5.23
N ASN A 166 -30.83 21.64 4.61
CA ASN A 166 -30.07 22.74 5.24
C ASN A 166 -28.61 22.41 5.64
N ALA A 167 -27.99 21.39 5.05
CA ALA A 167 -26.57 21.14 5.26
C ALA A 167 -25.72 22.36 4.81
N PRO A 168 -24.77 22.83 5.63
CA PRO A 168 -23.92 23.98 5.29
C PRO A 168 -22.85 23.65 4.24
N ARG A 169 -22.78 22.39 3.77
CA ARG A 169 -21.80 21.91 2.80
C ARG A 169 -22.48 21.01 1.78
N PRO A 170 -21.99 20.99 0.53
CA PRO A 170 -22.44 20.01 -0.44
C PRO A 170 -22.15 18.60 0.06
N PRO A 171 -22.94 17.60 -0.36
CA PRO A 171 -22.68 16.22 0.02
C PRO A 171 -21.27 15.77 -0.39
N THR A 172 -20.69 14.90 0.44
CA THR A 172 -19.39 14.30 0.10
C THR A 172 -19.58 13.31 -1.04
N VAL A 173 -18.75 13.42 -2.07
CA VAL A 173 -18.83 12.60 -3.29
C VAL A 173 -17.47 11.98 -3.57
N MET A 174 -17.41 10.67 -3.77
CA MET A 174 -16.16 9.96 -4.12
C MET A 174 -16.30 9.25 -5.47
N THR A 175 -15.43 9.56 -6.41
CA THR A 175 -15.40 8.90 -7.72
C THR A 175 -14.89 7.46 -7.62
N ARG A 176 -15.04 6.68 -8.69
CA ARG A 176 -14.52 5.31 -8.75
C ARG A 176 -13.01 5.25 -8.53
N ASP A 177 -12.26 6.17 -9.16
CA ASP A 177 -10.79 6.22 -9.01
C ASP A 177 -10.40 6.66 -7.60
N GLU A 178 -11.08 7.66 -7.04
CA GLU A 178 -10.88 8.08 -5.65
C GLU A 178 -11.17 6.94 -4.67
N LEU A 179 -12.19 6.12 -4.91
CA LEU A 179 -12.48 4.92 -4.11
C LEU A 179 -11.33 3.91 -4.18
N GLN A 180 -10.76 3.66 -5.36
CA GLN A 180 -9.61 2.77 -5.52
C GLN A 180 -8.39 3.29 -4.73
N TYR A 181 -8.11 4.59 -4.81
CA TYR A 181 -7.03 5.20 -4.03
C TYR A 181 -7.30 5.14 -2.52
N PHE A 182 -8.55 5.36 -2.10
CA PHE A 182 -8.98 5.24 -0.72
C PHE A 182 -8.77 3.82 -0.18
N PHE A 183 -9.17 2.79 -0.93
CA PHE A 183 -8.99 1.40 -0.53
C PHE A 183 -7.51 1.05 -0.39
N ARG A 184 -6.70 1.38 -1.41
CA ARG A 184 -5.25 1.14 -1.39
C ARG A 184 -4.56 1.88 -0.25
N ALA A 185 -4.96 3.12 0.05
CA ALA A 185 -4.42 3.88 1.16
C ALA A 185 -4.75 3.24 2.51
N VAL A 186 -6.00 2.80 2.70
CA VAL A 186 -6.41 2.09 3.93
C VAL A 186 -5.69 0.75 4.09
N GLN A 187 -5.51 -0.02 3.02
CA GLN A 187 -4.72 -1.25 3.04
C GLN A 187 -3.28 -0.98 3.46
N GLY A 188 -2.62 0.00 2.83
CA GLY A 188 -1.25 0.38 3.16
C GLY A 188 -1.11 0.90 4.60
N LEU A 189 -2.09 1.67 5.09
CA LEU A 189 -2.16 2.09 6.49
C LEU A 189 -2.21 0.88 7.43
N ALA A 190 -3.13 -0.05 7.19
CA ALA A 190 -3.33 -1.20 8.05
C ALA A 190 -2.08 -2.09 8.10
N GLN A 191 -1.48 -2.38 6.94
CA GLN A 191 -0.25 -3.17 6.84
C GLN A 191 0.93 -2.47 7.53
N ALA A 192 1.06 -1.15 7.40
CA ALA A 192 2.09 -0.36 8.09
C ALA A 192 1.91 -0.39 9.60
N LEU A 193 0.67 -0.26 10.09
CA LEU A 193 0.37 -0.33 11.53
C LEU A 193 0.65 -1.72 12.11
N ILE A 194 0.29 -2.80 11.41
CA ILE A 194 0.56 -4.16 11.89
C ILE A 194 2.06 -4.43 11.94
N ARG A 195 2.79 -4.12 10.86
CA ARG A 195 4.25 -4.33 10.78
C ARG A 195 5.07 -3.34 11.59
N GLN A 196 4.47 -2.25 12.05
CA GLN A 196 5.14 -1.16 12.76
C GLN A 196 6.28 -0.49 11.97
N TRP A 197 6.28 -0.63 10.64
CA TRP A 197 7.30 -0.15 9.70
C TRP A 197 6.67 0.22 8.35
N ILE A 198 7.28 1.17 7.62
CA ILE A 198 6.95 1.50 6.22
C ILE A 198 8.28 1.54 5.45
N SER A 199 8.38 0.79 4.34
CA SER A 199 9.55 0.93 3.45
C SER A 199 9.52 2.26 2.69
N THR A 200 10.64 2.67 2.09
CA THR A 200 10.69 3.89 1.25
C THR A 200 9.67 3.82 0.13
N ARG A 201 9.58 2.65 -0.50
CA ARG A 201 8.62 2.34 -1.57
C ARG A 201 7.18 2.54 -1.10
N GLU A 202 6.80 1.89 -0.01
CA GLU A 202 5.44 1.96 0.53
C GLU A 202 5.07 3.37 0.94
N ARG A 203 6.01 4.09 1.57
CA ARG A 203 5.86 5.49 1.97
C ARG A 203 5.57 6.37 0.76
N ASP A 204 6.38 6.27 -0.30
CA ASP A 204 6.21 7.08 -1.51
C ASP A 204 4.88 6.79 -2.22
N ASN A 205 4.44 5.53 -2.21
CA ASN A 205 3.14 5.15 -2.74
C ASN A 205 1.98 5.68 -1.88
N LEU A 206 2.07 5.59 -0.55
CA LEU A 206 1.07 6.17 0.34
C LEU A 206 0.97 7.69 0.19
N LEU A 207 2.10 8.38 -0.03
CA LEU A 207 2.11 9.80 -0.34
C LEU A 207 1.32 10.08 -1.63
N PHE A 208 1.50 9.27 -2.67
CA PHE A 208 0.78 9.41 -3.94
C PHE A 208 -0.72 9.16 -3.76
N LEU A 209 -1.08 8.04 -3.13
CA LEU A 209 -2.47 7.66 -2.91
C LEU A 209 -3.24 8.73 -2.12
N LEU A 210 -2.61 9.29 -1.08
CA LEU A 210 -3.20 10.37 -0.30
C LEU A 210 -3.28 11.67 -1.10
N ASP A 211 -2.31 11.98 -1.97
CA ASP A 211 -2.38 13.15 -2.86
C ASP A 211 -3.61 13.09 -3.78
N GLN A 212 -3.91 11.91 -4.32
CA GLN A 212 -5.13 11.68 -5.13
C GLN A 212 -6.42 11.87 -4.33
N LEU A 213 -6.35 11.82 -2.99
CA LEU A 213 -7.46 12.04 -2.07
C LEU A 213 -7.46 13.48 -1.49
N GLY A 214 -6.75 14.41 -2.14
CA GLY A 214 -6.59 15.80 -1.72
C GLY A 214 -7.90 16.51 -1.37
N ARG A 215 -8.94 16.30 -2.19
CA ARG A 215 -10.29 16.87 -1.98
C ARG A 215 -10.94 16.40 -0.68
N HIS A 216 -10.64 15.17 -0.26
CA HIS A 216 -11.26 14.52 0.90
C HIS A 216 -10.55 14.88 2.19
N HIS A 217 -9.21 14.91 2.20
CA HIS A 217 -8.48 15.29 3.41
C HIS A 217 -8.32 16.82 3.56
N GLY A 218 -8.43 17.58 2.46
CA GLY A 218 -8.39 19.05 2.46
C GLY A 218 -7.05 19.65 2.87
N LEU A 219 -5.95 18.97 2.58
CA LEU A 219 -4.57 19.42 2.88
C LEU A 219 -3.81 19.57 1.55
N GLY A 220 -2.67 20.26 1.58
CA GLY A 220 -1.85 20.48 0.37
C GLY A 220 -1.34 19.18 -0.28
N SER A 221 -0.74 19.32 -1.46
CA SER A 221 -0.20 18.20 -2.23
C SER A 221 0.96 17.50 -1.54
N LEU A 222 1.26 16.28 -1.98
CA LEU A 222 2.36 15.45 -1.51
C LEU A 222 3.26 14.97 -2.67
N PRO A 223 4.58 14.95 -2.48
CA PRO A 223 5.50 14.39 -3.46
C PRO A 223 5.51 12.85 -3.35
N GLY A 224 4.48 12.21 -3.88
CA GLY A 224 4.37 10.76 -3.94
C GLY A 224 4.73 10.18 -5.31
N ARG A 225 4.91 8.86 -5.34
CA ARG A 225 5.09 8.10 -6.59
C ARG A 225 4.10 6.96 -6.65
N GLU A 226 3.31 6.89 -7.73
CA GLU A 226 2.46 5.74 -7.96
C GLU A 226 3.29 4.48 -8.20
N ILE A 227 2.94 3.40 -7.51
CA ILE A 227 3.39 2.06 -7.84
C ILE A 227 2.27 1.37 -8.60
N THR A 228 2.55 1.06 -9.85
CA THR A 228 1.61 0.33 -10.69
C THR A 228 1.99 -1.13 -10.81
N ARG A 229 3.29 -1.47 -10.75
CA ARG A 229 3.81 -2.81 -11.06
C ARG A 229 5.00 -3.21 -10.21
N SER A 230 5.24 -4.51 -10.11
CA SER A 230 6.47 -5.08 -9.57
C SER A 230 7.47 -5.40 -10.69
N ILE A 231 8.74 -5.16 -10.40
CA ILE A 231 9.88 -5.43 -11.26
C ILE A 231 10.88 -6.19 -10.43
N LEU A 232 11.25 -7.39 -10.88
CA LEU A 232 12.28 -8.19 -10.23
C LEU A 232 13.62 -8.00 -10.94
N VAL A 233 14.65 -7.63 -10.19
CA VAL A 233 16.03 -7.59 -10.66
C VAL A 233 16.75 -8.84 -10.17
N LEU A 234 17.32 -9.60 -11.09
CA LEU A 234 18.20 -10.73 -10.80
C LEU A 234 19.64 -10.30 -11.07
N ALA A 235 20.51 -10.42 -10.08
CA ALA A 235 21.89 -9.97 -10.25
C ALA A 235 22.89 -10.79 -9.44
N ARG A 236 24.17 -10.60 -9.77
CA ARG A 236 25.33 -11.05 -8.98
C ARG A 236 26.15 -9.83 -8.58
N PRO A 237 26.68 -9.78 -7.34
CA PRO A 237 27.58 -8.72 -6.95
C PRO A 237 28.89 -8.82 -7.75
N GLU A 238 29.61 -7.71 -7.84
CA GLU A 238 30.97 -7.70 -8.35
C GLU A 238 31.93 -8.10 -7.25
N ILE A 239 32.90 -8.94 -7.60
CA ILE A 239 33.96 -9.40 -6.72
C ILE A 239 35.18 -8.51 -6.98
N LEU A 240 35.54 -7.69 -6.01
CA LEU A 240 36.74 -6.88 -6.08
C LEU A 240 38.00 -7.75 -5.94
N PRO A 241 39.18 -7.29 -6.38
CA PRO A 241 40.45 -8.01 -6.17
C PRO A 241 40.75 -8.32 -4.70
N SER A 242 40.19 -7.54 -3.77
CA SER A 242 40.28 -7.78 -2.33
C SER A 242 39.38 -8.90 -1.80
N GLY A 243 38.56 -9.52 -2.67
CA GLY A 243 37.52 -10.49 -2.28
C GLY A 243 36.24 -9.84 -1.74
N LYS A 244 36.20 -8.52 -1.56
CA LYS A 244 34.98 -7.81 -1.14
C LYS A 244 33.95 -7.80 -2.25
N LEU A 245 32.68 -7.88 -1.86
CA LEU A 245 31.54 -7.84 -2.78
C LEU A 245 30.93 -6.44 -2.82
N GLN A 246 30.56 -5.98 -4.02
CA GLN A 246 29.89 -4.70 -4.23
C GLN A 246 28.77 -4.79 -5.26
N TYR A 247 27.76 -3.93 -5.14
CA TYR A 247 26.63 -3.87 -6.08
C TYR A 247 26.21 -2.43 -6.37
N HIS A 248 25.95 -2.14 -7.65
CA HIS A 248 25.56 -0.80 -8.11
C HIS A 248 24.05 -0.57 -8.00
N ALA A 249 23.54 -0.50 -6.77
CA ALA A 249 22.11 -0.41 -6.52
C ALA A 249 21.47 0.84 -7.14
N GLN A 250 22.13 2.01 -7.03
CA GLN A 250 21.56 3.26 -7.53
C GLN A 250 21.58 3.35 -9.06
N ALA A 251 22.64 2.85 -9.69
CA ALA A 251 22.71 2.78 -11.15
C ALA A 251 21.62 1.84 -11.70
N THR A 252 21.44 0.67 -11.08
CA THR A 252 20.37 -0.26 -11.47
C THR A 252 18.99 0.37 -11.26
N LEU A 253 18.74 0.99 -10.11
CA LEU A 253 17.45 1.63 -9.83
C LEU A 253 17.14 2.74 -10.84
N THR A 254 18.15 3.55 -11.19
CA THR A 254 18.03 4.62 -12.19
C THR A 254 17.69 4.06 -13.56
N TYR A 255 18.37 2.98 -13.99
CA TYR A 255 18.09 2.31 -15.25
C TYR A 255 16.67 1.72 -15.29
N VAL A 256 16.26 1.00 -14.24
CA VAL A 256 14.92 0.40 -14.17
C VAL A 256 13.85 1.49 -14.19
N ARG A 257 14.05 2.60 -13.46
CA ARG A 257 13.10 3.72 -13.41
C ARG A 257 13.02 4.51 -14.71
N SER A 258 14.06 4.54 -15.53
CA SER A 258 13.99 5.21 -16.83
C SER A 258 13.07 4.46 -17.81
N MET A 259 12.97 3.14 -17.66
CA MET A 259 12.08 2.30 -18.48
C MET A 259 10.69 2.14 -17.86
N TRP A 260 10.60 2.02 -16.53
CA TRP A 260 9.36 1.84 -15.80
C TRP A 260 9.31 2.78 -14.58
N PRO A 261 8.96 4.06 -14.79
CA PRO A 261 8.97 5.07 -13.72
C PRO A 261 8.12 4.71 -12.49
N THR A 262 7.00 4.00 -12.71
CA THR A 262 6.03 3.57 -11.69
C THR A 262 6.23 2.13 -11.21
N GLY A 263 7.38 1.53 -11.49
CA GLY A 263 7.76 0.20 -11.01
C GLY A 263 8.29 0.21 -9.58
N ALA A 264 7.81 -0.74 -8.77
CA ALA A 264 8.43 -1.21 -7.54
C ALA A 264 9.55 -2.19 -7.90
N VAL A 265 10.77 -1.98 -7.41
CA VAL A 265 11.95 -2.74 -7.86
C VAL A 265 12.48 -3.66 -6.76
N ASP A 266 12.14 -4.94 -6.86
CA ASP A 266 12.65 -6.00 -5.98
C ASP A 266 14.01 -6.48 -6.50
N LEU A 267 14.95 -6.72 -5.59
CA LEU A 267 16.27 -7.28 -5.93
C LEU A 267 16.42 -8.68 -5.35
N LEU A 268 16.92 -9.60 -6.18
CA LEU A 268 17.57 -10.83 -5.75
C LEU A 268 19.04 -10.83 -6.19
N LEU A 269 19.93 -11.04 -5.23
CA LEU A 269 21.36 -11.17 -5.41
C LEU A 269 21.81 -12.59 -5.05
N GLN A 270 22.41 -13.29 -6.00
CA GLN A 270 23.12 -14.55 -5.73
C GLN A 270 24.60 -14.26 -5.46
N LEU A 271 25.05 -14.60 -4.26
CA LEU A 271 26.45 -14.51 -3.86
C LEU A 271 27.26 -15.71 -4.39
N PRO A 272 28.61 -15.62 -4.44
CA PRO A 272 29.46 -16.71 -4.95
C PRO A 272 29.35 -18.03 -4.18
N ASP A 273 28.99 -17.97 -2.90
CA ASP A 273 28.76 -19.13 -2.03
C ASP A 273 27.37 -19.77 -2.21
N GLY A 274 26.55 -19.23 -3.11
CA GLY A 274 25.18 -19.66 -3.36
C GLY A 274 24.13 -19.02 -2.45
N THR A 275 24.55 -18.20 -1.47
CA THR A 275 23.62 -17.45 -0.61
C THR A 275 22.80 -16.48 -1.46
N ILE A 276 21.49 -16.42 -1.21
CA ILE A 276 20.59 -15.48 -1.88
C ILE A 276 20.23 -14.37 -0.90
N LEU A 277 20.48 -13.13 -1.31
CA LEU A 277 20.03 -11.94 -0.60
C LEU A 277 18.93 -11.26 -1.40
N GLY A 278 17.94 -10.68 -0.73
CA GLY A 278 16.90 -9.92 -1.42
C GLY A 278 16.21 -8.88 -0.58
N GLY A 279 15.72 -7.84 -1.25
CA GLY A 279 15.05 -6.69 -0.63
C GLY A 279 14.62 -5.66 -1.66
N ASP A 280 14.00 -4.58 -1.16
CA ASP A 280 13.52 -3.48 -1.98
C ASP A 280 14.72 -2.63 -2.42
N LEU A 281 14.94 -2.49 -3.72
CA LEU A 281 16.06 -1.70 -4.24
C LEU A 281 15.91 -0.21 -3.89
N GLU A 282 14.68 0.26 -3.66
CA GLU A 282 14.41 1.62 -3.18
C GLU A 282 14.94 1.91 -1.77
N ASP A 283 15.18 0.89 -0.95
CA ASP A 283 15.75 1.04 0.39
C ASP A 283 17.30 0.95 0.38
N ALA A 284 17.91 0.73 -0.78
CA ALA A 284 19.35 0.71 -0.92
C ALA A 284 19.95 2.10 -0.61
N PRO A 285 21.12 2.16 0.05
CA PRO A 285 21.69 3.44 0.45
C PRO A 285 22.19 4.22 -0.78
N ALA A 286 22.30 5.55 -0.63
CA ALA A 286 22.68 6.43 -1.73
C ALA A 286 24.15 6.29 -2.17
N ASN A 287 25.01 5.67 -1.36
CA ASN A 287 26.38 5.39 -1.74
C ASN A 287 26.43 4.25 -2.76
N ASP A 288 26.99 4.54 -3.93
CA ASP A 288 27.10 3.61 -5.04
C ASP A 288 28.58 3.48 -5.47
N PRO A 289 29.15 2.27 -5.54
CA PRO A 289 28.53 0.98 -5.26
C PRO A 289 28.33 0.71 -3.75
N ALA A 290 27.28 -0.04 -3.42
CA ALA A 290 27.00 -0.51 -2.07
C ALA A 290 27.82 -1.77 -1.74
N SER A 291 28.43 -1.82 -0.55
CA SER A 291 29.15 -3.00 -0.08
C SER A 291 28.18 -4.10 0.35
N ILE A 292 28.44 -5.33 -0.11
CA ILE A 292 27.64 -6.52 0.18
C ILE A 292 28.45 -7.50 1.02
N ARG A 293 27.80 -8.09 2.02
CA ARG A 293 28.38 -9.09 2.92
C ARG A 293 27.35 -10.19 3.15
N GLY A 294 27.69 -11.44 2.89
CA GLY A 294 26.77 -12.56 3.08
C GLY A 294 26.55 -12.93 4.54
N ASP A 295 27.60 -12.81 5.35
CA ASP A 295 27.61 -13.09 6.79
C ASP A 295 26.87 -12.03 7.62
N LEU A 296 26.88 -10.79 7.12
CA LEU A 296 26.18 -9.67 7.73
C LEU A 296 25.56 -8.80 6.62
N PRO A 297 24.40 -9.21 6.08
CA PRO A 297 23.72 -8.46 5.03
C PRO A 297 23.45 -7.01 5.46
N PRO A 298 23.59 -6.03 4.54
CA PRO A 298 23.19 -4.66 4.84
C PRO A 298 21.69 -4.61 5.14
N ARG A 299 21.23 -3.64 5.94
CA ARG A 299 19.85 -3.58 6.47
C ARG A 299 18.73 -3.65 5.42
N TRP A 300 19.02 -3.25 4.18
CA TRP A 300 18.07 -3.26 3.07
C TRP A 300 17.99 -4.62 2.35
N LEU A 301 18.81 -5.60 2.76
CA LEU A 301 18.82 -6.96 2.24
C LEU A 301 18.59 -7.96 3.37
N ALA A 302 17.86 -9.02 3.06
CA ALA A 302 17.69 -10.18 3.93
C ALA A 302 18.04 -11.46 3.19
N THR A 303 18.50 -12.48 3.92
CA THR A 303 18.70 -13.81 3.36
C THR A 303 17.36 -14.37 2.88
N ARG A 304 17.34 -14.91 1.66
CA ARG A 304 16.17 -15.52 1.04
C ARG A 304 16.38 -17.03 0.85
N PRO A 305 15.31 -17.84 0.86
CA PRO A 305 15.38 -19.25 0.52
C PRO A 305 15.98 -19.46 -0.88
N ALA A 306 16.92 -20.40 -1.03
CA ALA A 306 17.55 -20.72 -2.31
C ALA A 306 16.52 -21.12 -3.40
N LYS A 307 15.38 -21.69 -3.00
CA LYS A 307 14.27 -22.04 -3.91
C LYS A 307 13.71 -20.82 -4.66
N GLU A 308 13.76 -19.62 -4.07
CA GLU A 308 13.28 -18.40 -4.75
C GLU A 308 14.16 -18.10 -5.96
N TRP A 309 15.47 -18.31 -5.86
CA TRP A 309 16.39 -18.14 -6.99
C TRP A 309 16.21 -19.24 -8.06
N ALA A 310 16.06 -20.49 -7.62
CA ALA A 310 15.93 -21.65 -8.51
C ALA A 310 14.75 -21.53 -9.48
N VAL A 311 13.64 -20.89 -9.05
CA VAL A 311 12.48 -20.60 -9.91
C VAL A 311 12.92 -19.79 -11.14
N TRP A 312 13.83 -18.83 -10.98
CA TRP A 312 14.25 -17.93 -12.05
C TRP A 312 15.40 -18.46 -12.91
N ASP A 313 16.23 -19.36 -12.38
CA ASP A 313 17.23 -20.08 -13.18
C ASP A 313 16.56 -20.90 -14.28
N ALA A 314 15.42 -21.54 -13.99
CA ALA A 314 14.65 -22.29 -14.98
C ALA A 314 14.08 -21.43 -16.13
N PHE A 315 13.86 -20.13 -15.90
CA PHE A 315 13.38 -19.19 -16.94
C PHE A 315 14.51 -18.61 -17.79
N GLY A 316 15.73 -18.48 -17.25
CA GLY A 316 16.88 -17.89 -17.95
C GLY A 316 17.69 -18.87 -18.81
N SER A 317 17.51 -20.18 -18.63
CA SER A 317 18.18 -21.24 -19.37
C SER A 317 17.49 -21.64 -20.68
N ARG A 318 16.46 -20.89 -21.12
CA ARG A 318 15.76 -21.05 -22.40
C ARG A 318 16.03 -19.84 -23.28
#